data_AF-A0A6N8HTK0-F1
#
_entry.id   AF-A0A6N8HTK0-F1
#
_cell.length_a   1.000
_cell.length_b   1.000
_cell.length_c   1.000
_cell.angle_alpha   90.00
_cell.angle_beta   90.00
_cell.angle_gamma   90.00
#
_symmetry.space_group_name_H-M   'P 1'
#
loop_
_entity.id
_entity.type
_entity.pdbx_description
1 polymer ?
#
loop_
_entity_poly.entity_id
_entity_poly.type
_entity_poly.pdbx_seq_one_letter_code
_entity_poly.pdbx_strand_id
1 'polypeptide(L)'
;MNKTLVHQEVIELMEKWAPQAYAYDWDPVGLQVGSLKAHLNHILVTLDVTEAVVDEAIKKNANLIIAHHPLLFRPVSQIDTDSVKGGCWRNSLSTT
;
A
#
# COMPACT_ATOMS: atom_id res chain seq x y z
N MET A 1 -22.07 -0.45 19.04
CA MET A 1 -20.73 -1.04 18.87
C MET A 1 -20.10 -0.40 17.65
N ASN A 2 -18.95 0.26 17.78
CA ASN A 2 -18.20 0.74 16.62
C ASN A 2 -17.56 -0.48 15.95
N LYS A 3 -17.87 -0.73 14.68
CA LYS A 3 -17.26 -1.80 13.90
C LYS A 3 -15.84 -1.39 13.54
N THR A 4 -14.84 -2.15 13.98
CA THR A 4 -13.47 -2.00 13.49
C THR A 4 -13.38 -2.61 12.11
N LEU A 5 -13.00 -1.81 11.11
CA LEU A 5 -12.77 -2.31 9.76
C LEU A 5 -11.38 -2.93 9.65
N VAL A 6 -11.21 -3.85 8.71
CA VAL A 6 -9.89 -4.39 8.33
C VAL A 6 -9.56 -4.01 6.88
N HIS A 7 -8.28 -4.01 6.52
CA HIS A 7 -7.83 -3.66 5.17
C HIS A 7 -8.55 -4.47 4.08
N GLN A 8 -8.80 -5.76 4.32
CA GLN A 8 -9.51 -6.65 3.41
C GLN A 8 -10.87 -6.09 2.97
N GLU A 9 -11.65 -5.53 3.88
CA GLU A 9 -13.00 -5.01 3.57
C GLU A 9 -12.94 -3.80 2.61
N VAL A 10 -11.88 -3.00 2.70
CA VAL A 10 -11.66 -1.86 1.78
C VAL A 10 -11.26 -2.36 0.40
N ILE A 11 -10.35 -3.34 0.33
CA ILE A 11 -9.89 -3.92 -0.94
C ILE A 11 -11.05 -4.63 -1.65
N GLU A 12 -11.88 -5.39 -0.93
CA GLU A 12 -13.07 -6.03 -1.49
C GLU A 12 -14.10 -5.02 -2.02
N LEU A 13 -14.21 -3.83 -1.39
CA LEU A 13 -15.04 -2.76 -1.91
C LEU A 13 -14.45 -2.15 -3.18
N MET A 14 -13.13 -1.93 -3.20
CA MET A 14 -12.42 -1.44 -4.38
C MET A 14 -12.55 -2.41 -5.56
N GLU A 15 -12.41 -3.71 -5.34
CA GLU A 15 -12.52 -4.74 -6.40
C GLU A 15 -13.92 -4.83 -7.01
N LYS A 16 -14.97 -4.43 -6.27
CA LYS A 16 -16.32 -4.30 -6.84
C LYS A 16 -16.42 -3.15 -7.83
N TRP A 17 -15.65 -2.08 -7.64
CA TRP A 17 -15.66 -0.89 -8.48
C TRP A 17 -14.63 -0.99 -9.61
N ALA A 18 -13.47 -1.59 -9.32
CA ALA A 18 -12.35 -1.81 -10.22
C ALA A 18 -11.85 -3.26 -10.07
N PRO A 19 -12.51 -4.22 -10.74
CA PRO A 19 -12.09 -5.62 -10.75
C PRO A 19 -10.65 -5.78 -11.24
N GLN A 20 -9.86 -6.62 -10.54
CA GLN A 20 -8.49 -6.93 -10.94
C GLN A 20 -8.40 -7.52 -12.36
N ALA A 21 -9.44 -8.20 -12.82
CA ALA A 21 -9.52 -8.77 -14.17
C ALA A 21 -9.47 -7.72 -15.31
N TYR A 22 -9.58 -6.43 -14.99
CA TYR A 22 -9.40 -5.35 -15.96
C TYR A 22 -7.95 -4.89 -16.09
N ALA A 23 -7.07 -5.30 -15.19
CA ALA A 23 -5.63 -5.07 -15.32
C ALA A 23 -5.08 -5.90 -16.49
N TYR A 24 -4.08 -5.35 -17.18
CA TYR A 24 -3.34 -6.13 -18.17
C TYR A 24 -2.43 -7.15 -17.48
N ASP A 25 -2.10 -8.25 -18.16
CA ASP A 25 -1.28 -9.34 -17.62
C ASP A 25 0.10 -8.91 -17.11
N TRP A 26 0.62 -7.78 -17.59
CA TRP A 26 1.92 -7.24 -17.20
C TRP A 26 1.84 -6.27 -16.00
N ASP A 27 0.64 -5.92 -15.54
CA ASP A 27 0.42 -4.89 -14.51
C ASP A 27 0.27 -5.51 -13.11
N PRO A 28 1.23 -5.31 -12.19
CA PRO A 28 1.17 -5.87 -10.85
C PRO A 28 0.22 -5.07 -9.94
N VAL A 29 -1.05 -5.48 -9.91
CA VAL A 29 -2.10 -4.90 -9.04
C VAL A 29 -2.32 -5.69 -7.76
N GLY A 30 -3.04 -5.10 -6.80
CA GLY A 30 -3.39 -5.72 -5.51
C GLY A 30 -2.46 -5.32 -4.36
N LEU A 31 -2.49 -6.10 -3.26
CA LEU A 31 -1.64 -5.82 -2.09
C LEU A 31 -0.18 -6.18 -2.40
N GLN A 32 0.70 -5.18 -2.32
CA GLN A 32 2.14 -5.37 -2.55
C GLN A 32 2.96 -5.51 -1.26
N VAL A 33 2.60 -4.78 -0.20
CA VAL A 33 3.33 -4.76 1.08
C VAL A 33 2.33 -4.63 2.23
N GLY A 34 2.52 -5.38 3.31
CA GLY A 34 1.71 -5.31 4.52
C GLY A 34 0.75 -6.51 4.68
N SER A 35 -0.38 -6.28 5.36
CA SER A 35 -1.36 -7.33 5.69
C SER A 35 -2.79 -6.88 5.45
N LEU A 36 -3.60 -7.74 4.81
CA LEU A 36 -5.04 -7.53 4.64
C LEU A 36 -5.83 -7.67 5.96
N LYS A 37 -5.25 -8.32 6.98
CA LYS A 37 -5.91 -8.59 8.25
C LYS A 37 -5.72 -7.47 9.28
N ALA A 38 -4.89 -6.48 8.99
CA ALA A 38 -4.64 -5.38 9.90
C ALA A 38 -5.91 -4.51 10.05
N HIS A 39 -6.10 -3.98 11.26
CA HIS A 39 -7.18 -3.04 11.56
C HIS A 39 -6.95 -1.74 10.80
N LEU A 40 -7.99 -1.22 10.17
CA LEU A 40 -7.92 0.02 9.40
C LEU A 40 -8.04 1.24 10.33
N ASN A 41 -7.12 2.20 10.18
CA ASN A 41 -7.17 3.50 10.87
C ASN A 41 -7.55 4.61 9.89
N HIS A 42 -6.69 4.88 8.90
CA HIS A 42 -6.93 5.85 7.83
C HIS A 42 -6.36 5.33 6.51
N ILE A 43 -6.96 5.80 5.41
CA ILE A 43 -6.55 5.49 4.04
C ILE A 43 -5.92 6.74 3.44
N LEU A 44 -4.75 6.60 2.83
CA LEU A 44 -4.13 7.61 1.97
C LEU A 44 -4.24 7.17 0.51
N VAL A 45 -4.72 8.05 -0.36
CA VAL A 45 -4.81 7.78 -1.80
C VAL A 45 -3.79 8.64 -2.53
N THR A 46 -3.00 8.02 -3.41
CA THR A 46 -1.90 8.68 -4.13
C THR A 46 -1.77 8.20 -5.58
N LEU A 47 -1.03 8.94 -6.39
CA LEU A 47 -0.54 8.46 -7.69
C LEU A 47 0.67 7.54 -7.49
N ASP A 48 1.73 8.07 -6.87
CA ASP A 48 3.01 7.40 -6.62
C ASP A 48 3.29 7.24 -5.13
N VAL A 49 3.92 6.13 -4.75
CA VAL A 49 4.41 5.90 -3.38
C VAL A 49 5.87 6.38 -3.29
N THR A 50 6.05 7.65 -2.92
CA THR A 50 7.36 8.25 -2.64
C THR A 50 7.64 8.27 -1.14
N GLU A 51 8.90 8.52 -0.74
CA GLU A 51 9.25 8.66 0.69
C GLU A 51 8.43 9.76 1.38
N ALA A 52 8.21 10.89 0.71
CA ALA A 52 7.37 11.97 1.23
C ALA A 52 5.90 11.55 1.46
N VAL A 53 5.37 10.67 0.61
CA VAL A 53 4.01 10.12 0.76
C VAL A 53 3.95 9.12 1.91
N VAL A 54 4.99 8.30 2.10
CA VAL A 54 5.08 7.41 3.26
C VAL A 54 5.17 8.22 4.55
N ASP A 55 5.97 9.29 4.59
CA ASP A 55 6.03 10.20 5.72
C ASP A 55 4.70 10.92 5.98
N GLU A 56 3.97 11.28 4.93
CA GLU A 56 2.61 11.81 5.04
C GLU A 56 1.66 10.79 5.68
N ALA A 57 1.69 9.54 5.22
CA ALA A 57 0.87 8.47 5.77
C ALA A 57 1.13 8.29 7.27
N ILE A 58 2.40 8.27 7.68
CA ILE A 58 2.81 8.20 9.09
C ILE A 58 2.28 9.40 9.88
N LYS A 59 2.49 10.62 9.38
CA LYS A 59 1.99 11.85 10.04
C LYS A 59 0.48 11.87 10.19
N LYS A 60 -0.26 11.28 9.24
CA LYS A 60 -1.72 11.17 9.25
C LYS A 60 -2.23 9.92 9.96
N ASN A 61 -1.36 9.07 10.50
CA ASN A 61 -1.71 7.77 11.06
C ASN A 61 -2.58 6.93 10.08
N ALA A 62 -2.21 6.97 8.80
CA ALA A 62 -2.77 6.15 7.74
C ALA A 62 -1.94 4.87 7.60
N ASN A 63 -2.61 3.74 7.70
CA ASN A 63 -1.99 2.42 7.65
C ASN A 63 -2.41 1.61 6.41
N LEU A 64 -3.16 2.24 5.50
CA LEU A 64 -3.42 1.74 4.16
C LEU A 64 -3.12 2.86 3.14
N ILE A 65 -2.22 2.58 2.18
CA ILE A 65 -1.97 3.45 1.03
C ILE A 65 -2.54 2.76 -0.21
N ILE A 66 -3.42 3.45 -0.93
CA ILE A 66 -3.93 3.02 -2.24
C ILE A 66 -3.26 3.91 -3.30
N ALA A 67 -2.41 3.30 -4.12
CA ALA A 67 -1.65 4.00 -5.16
C ALA A 67 -2.09 3.51 -6.55
N HIS A 68 -2.07 4.42 -7.54
CA HIS A 68 -2.29 4.04 -8.92
C HIS A 68 -1.05 3.37 -9.53
N HIS A 69 0.14 3.92 -9.30
CA HIS A 69 1.38 3.30 -9.75
C HIS A 69 1.85 2.24 -8.73
N PRO A 70 2.19 1.03 -9.20
CA PRO A 70 2.69 -0.03 -8.33
C PRO A 70 4.05 0.35 -7.72
N LEU A 71 4.17 0.24 -6.40
CA LEU A 71 5.46 0.41 -5.70
C LEU A 71 6.49 -0.63 -6.20
N LEU A 72 6.04 -1.87 -6.38
CA LEU A 72 6.77 -3.02 -6.87
C LEU A 72 6.39 -3.33 -8.32
N PHE A 73 6.87 -2.52 -9.26
CA PHE A 73 6.64 -2.81 -10.68
C PHE A 73 7.48 -3.99 -11.20
N ARG A 74 8.65 -4.24 -10.61
CA ARG A 74 9.52 -5.38 -10.93
C ARG A 74 9.83 -6.17 -9.67
N PRO A 75 10.08 -7.48 -9.78
CA PRO A 75 10.53 -8.29 -8.64
C PRO A 75 11.76 -7.67 -7.98
N VAL A 76 11.74 -7.56 -6.66
CA VAL A 76 12.87 -7.06 -5.87
C VAL A 76 13.79 -8.22 -5.55
N SER A 77 15.03 -8.16 -6.02
CA SER A 77 16.06 -9.16 -5.71
C SER A 77 16.77 -8.90 -4.39
N GLN A 78 16.83 -7.63 -3.95
CA GLN A 78 17.45 -7.20 -2.70
C GLN A 78 16.79 -5.91 -2.21
N ILE A 79 16.61 -5.81 -0.89
CA ILE A 79 16.18 -4.57 -0.22
C ILE A 79 17.40 -4.00 0.50
N ASP A 80 17.90 -2.87 0.01
CA ASP A 80 18.92 -2.07 0.68
C ASP A 80 18.26 -0.79 1.20
N THR A 81 18.05 -0.74 2.53
CA THR A 81 17.38 0.37 3.22
C THR A 81 18.19 1.67 3.22
N ASP A 82 19.48 1.62 2.87
CA ASP A 82 20.35 2.79 2.82
C ASP A 82 20.44 3.39 1.40
N SER A 83 19.91 2.69 0.40
CA SER A 83 19.76 3.22 -0.96
C SER A 83 18.62 4.24 -1.07
N VAL A 84 18.63 5.07 -2.13
CA VAL A 84 17.55 6.05 -2.39
C VAL A 84 16.16 5.40 -2.51
N LYS A 85 16.10 4.16 -3.02
CA LYS A 85 14.85 3.36 -3.06
C LYS A 85 14.55 2.67 -1.73
N GLY A 86 15.53 2.56 -0.83
CA GLY A 86 15.44 1.95 0.49
C GLY A 86 14.59 2.73 1.50
N GLY A 87 14.50 4.06 1.33
CA GLY A 87 13.78 4.94 2.24
C GLY A 87 12.31 4.55 2.42
N CYS A 88 11.61 4.19 1.34
CA CYS A 88 10.22 3.74 1.42
C CYS A 88 10.08 2.42 2.20
N TRP A 89 11.01 1.48 2.05
CA TRP A 89 11.00 0.19 2.77
C TRP A 89 11.19 0.35 4.27
N ARG A 90 12.16 1.17 4.67
CA ARG A 90 12.51 1.39 6.07
C ARG A 90 11.29 1.84 6.86
N ASN A 91 10.52 2.77 6.31
CA ASN A 91 9.36 3.33 6.99
C ASN A 91 8.15 2.39 6.89
N SER A 92 7.92 1.71 5.77
CA SER A 92 6.80 0.77 5.62
C SER A 92 6.91 -0.49 6.48
N LEU A 93 8.12 -0.99 6.77
CA LEU A 93 8.33 -2.18 7.62
C LEU A 93 8.30 -1.87 9.12
N SER A 94 8.49 -0.61 9.50
CA SER A 94 8.54 -0.18 10.91
C SER A 94 7.16 0.10 11.52
N THR A 95 6.13 0.21 10.68
CA THR A 95 4.76 0.58 11.06
C THR A 95 3.75 -0.57 10.92
N THR A 96 4.24 -1.81 10.77
CA THR A 96 3.37 -3.01 10.70
C THR A 96 3.05 -3.56 12.09
#